data_AF-A0A9P9E2F3-F1
#
_entry.id   AF-A0A9P9E2F3-F1
#
_cell.length_a   1.000
_cell.length_b   1.000
_cell.length_c   1.000
_cell.angle_alpha   90.00
_cell.angle_beta   90.00
_cell.angle_gamma   90.00
#
_symmetry.space_group_name_H-M   'P 1'
#
loop_
_entity.id
_entity.type
_entity.pdbx_description
1 polymer ?
#
loop_
_entity_poly.entity_id
_entity_poly.type
_entity_poly.pdbx_seq_one_letter_code
_entity_poly.pdbx_strand_id
1 'polypeptide(L)'
;MSSEATPISASRFASALKDLSISSLHGKVSELRNSIAHLEASNTQLEEFVRQDNDKDCYEALLENKDVIKRMQERIELVRIEIVENRGMPFEPEEGKKLVQTGANGTTASNGESRENGTAGTSRNREEEGVFL
;
A
#
# COMPACT_ATOMS: atom_id res chain seq x y z
N MET A 1 12.08 -4.13 -21.18
CA MET A 1 11.58 -3.42 -19.97
C MET A 1 12.17 -2.02 -19.96
N SER A 2 11.53 -1.05 -19.32
CA SER A 2 11.82 0.39 -19.52
C SER A 2 12.94 0.93 -18.60
N SER A 3 14.20 0.57 -18.85
CA SER A 3 15.35 1.12 -18.10
C SER A 3 15.86 2.48 -18.62
N GLU A 4 15.29 3.03 -19.71
CA GLU A 4 15.71 4.32 -20.29
C GLU A 4 14.92 5.54 -19.77
N ALA A 5 14.05 5.37 -18.78
CA ALA A 5 13.30 6.49 -18.21
C ALA A 5 14.21 7.37 -17.33
N THR A 6 14.94 8.31 -17.96
CA THR A 6 15.82 9.25 -17.25
C THR A 6 15.08 9.94 -16.09
N PRO A 7 15.54 9.80 -14.84
CA PRO A 7 14.85 10.42 -13.71
C PRO A 7 14.73 11.94 -13.87
N ILE A 8 13.54 12.50 -13.64
CA ILE A 8 13.37 13.96 -13.62
C ILE A 8 14.30 14.58 -12.57
N SER A 9 15.08 15.58 -12.99
CA SER A 9 16.03 16.28 -12.13
C SER A 9 15.33 17.08 -11.04
N ALA A 10 16.00 17.23 -9.89
CA ALA A 10 15.50 17.98 -8.73
C ALA A 10 14.98 19.37 -9.10
N SER A 11 15.72 20.11 -9.93
CA SER A 11 15.34 21.45 -10.42
C SER A 11 14.06 21.45 -11.27
N ARG A 12 13.88 20.47 -12.18
CA ARG A 12 12.64 20.35 -12.97
C ARG A 12 11.45 19.93 -12.10
N PHE A 13 11.68 19.04 -11.14
CA PHE A 13 10.67 18.64 -10.16
C PHE A 13 10.21 19.84 -9.32
N ALA A 14 11.14 20.56 -8.69
CA ALA A 14 10.85 21.76 -7.89
C ALA A 14 10.13 22.86 -8.70
N SER A 15 10.48 23.03 -9.97
CA SER A 15 9.80 23.99 -10.85
C SER A 15 8.32 23.63 -11.07
N ALA A 16 8.00 22.34 -11.23
CA ALA A 16 6.64 21.85 -11.43
C ALA A 16 5.77 21.88 -10.15
N LEU A 17 6.37 21.95 -8.95
CA LEU A 17 5.61 22.02 -7.70
C LEU A 17 4.80 23.33 -7.57
N LYS A 18 5.29 24.41 -8.19
CA LYS A 18 4.68 25.75 -8.14
C LYS A 18 3.27 25.79 -8.71
N ASP A 19 2.99 24.96 -9.72
CA ASP A 19 1.71 24.89 -10.41
C ASP A 19 0.68 23.97 -9.70
N LEU A 20 1.11 23.25 -8.65
CA LEU A 20 0.26 22.28 -7.95
C LEU A 20 -0.55 22.89 -6.80
N SER A 21 -1.75 22.36 -6.56
CA SER A 21 -2.55 22.69 -5.38
C SER A 21 -1.92 22.11 -4.10
N ILE A 22 -2.24 22.67 -2.93
CA ILE A 22 -1.77 22.16 -1.62
C ILE A 22 -2.20 20.70 -1.39
N SER A 23 -3.44 20.34 -1.74
CA SER A 23 -3.91 18.96 -1.65
C SER A 23 -3.08 18.03 -2.54
N SER A 24 -2.71 18.48 -3.74
CA SER A 24 -1.82 17.73 -4.65
C SER A 24 -0.40 17.58 -4.09
N LEU A 25 0.13 18.59 -3.40
CA LEU A 25 1.45 18.54 -2.76
C LEU A 25 1.49 17.54 -1.59
N HIS A 26 0.53 17.59 -0.65
CA HIS A 26 0.46 16.57 0.41
C HIS A 26 0.21 15.17 -0.17
N GLY A 27 -0.63 15.04 -1.20
CA GLY A 27 -0.80 13.80 -1.95
C GLY A 27 0.52 13.26 -2.51
N LYS A 28 1.39 14.13 -3.02
CA LYS A 28 2.72 13.76 -3.52
C LYS A 28 3.68 13.34 -2.41
N VAL A 29 3.61 13.95 -1.23
CA VAL A 29 4.35 13.48 -0.04
C VAL A 29 3.90 12.06 0.35
N SER A 30 2.59 11.80 0.38
CA SER A 30 2.05 10.46 0.68
C SER A 30 2.47 9.40 -0.34
N GLU A 31 2.44 9.73 -1.64
CA GLU A 31 2.92 8.86 -2.72
C GLU A 31 4.41 8.51 -2.58
N LEU A 32 5.25 9.52 -2.30
CA LEU A 32 6.69 9.33 -2.10
C LEU A 32 7.00 8.53 -0.83
N ARG A 33 6.31 8.80 0.29
CA ARG A 33 6.44 8.04 1.54
C ARG A 33 6.05 6.57 1.36
N ASN A 34 4.95 6.30 0.67
CA ASN A 34 4.51 4.95 0.33
C ASN A 34 5.53 4.22 -0.56
N SER A 35 6.06 4.91 -1.57
CA SER A 35 7.09 4.36 -2.47
C SER A 35 8.39 4.00 -1.72
N ILE A 36 8.85 4.86 -0.80
CA ILE A 36 10.00 4.60 0.08
C ILE A 36 9.74 3.36 0.94
N ALA A 37 8.59 3.29 1.62
CA ALA A 37 8.27 2.16 2.50
C ALA A 37 8.25 0.80 1.75
N HIS A 38 7.76 0.78 0.49
CA HIS A 38 7.83 -0.42 -0.35
C HIS A 38 9.27 -0.78 -0.76
N LEU A 39 10.12 0.21 -1.08
CA LEU A 39 11.54 -0.04 -1.39
C LEU A 39 12.33 -0.50 -0.18
N GLU A 40 12.06 0.03 1.02
CA GLU A 40 12.68 -0.40 2.27
C GLU A 40 12.28 -1.83 2.65
N ALA A 41 11.00 -2.18 2.49
CA ALA A 41 10.53 -3.55 2.66
C ALA A 41 11.15 -4.52 1.63
N SER A 42 11.26 -4.12 0.37
CA SER A 42 11.92 -4.92 -0.67
C SER A 42 13.42 -5.10 -0.40
N ASN A 43 14.13 -4.04 0.02
CA ASN A 43 15.54 -4.13 0.41
C ASN A 43 15.75 -5.07 1.59
N THR A 44 14.85 -5.06 2.58
CA THR A 44 14.92 -5.96 3.75
C THR A 44 14.82 -7.44 3.32
N GLN A 45 14.00 -7.75 2.32
CA GLN A 45 13.92 -9.10 1.73
C GLN A 45 15.19 -9.43 0.93
N LEU A 46 15.69 -8.47 0.16
CA LEU A 46 16.88 -8.64 -0.70
C LEU A 46 18.18 -8.83 0.11
N GLU A 47 18.28 -8.20 1.28
CA GLU A 47 19.43 -8.32 2.19
C GLU A 47 19.70 -9.77 2.66
N GLU A 48 18.67 -10.60 2.80
CA GLU A 48 18.87 -12.00 3.21
C GLU A 48 19.30 -12.89 2.02
N PHE A 49 18.81 -12.65 0.79
CA PHE A 49 19.33 -13.33 -0.41
C PHE A 49 20.82 -13.01 -0.64
N VAL A 50 21.21 -11.73 -0.51
CA VAL A 50 22.63 -11.33 -0.57
C VAL A 50 23.47 -12.02 0.50
N ARG A 51 22.90 -12.24 1.70
CA ARG A 51 23.60 -12.91 2.81
C ARG A 51 23.74 -14.42 2.61
N GLN A 52 22.70 -15.08 2.09
CA GLN A 52 22.65 -16.53 1.94
C GLN A 52 23.43 -16.99 0.69
N ASP A 53 23.16 -16.37 -0.46
CA ASP A 53 23.64 -16.85 -1.76
C ASP A 53 24.84 -16.07 -2.32
N ASN A 54 25.27 -15.00 -1.63
CA ASN A 54 26.30 -14.05 -2.09
C ASN A 54 26.00 -13.45 -3.47
N ASP A 55 24.71 -13.31 -3.81
CA ASP A 55 24.25 -12.86 -5.11
C ASP A 55 24.63 -11.39 -5.37
N LYS A 56 25.51 -11.20 -6.36
CA LYS A 56 26.02 -9.91 -6.80
C LYS A 56 24.93 -9.04 -7.43
N ASP A 57 23.99 -9.61 -8.17
CA ASP A 57 22.95 -8.86 -8.88
C ASP A 57 21.91 -8.36 -7.85
N CYS A 58 21.60 -9.18 -6.84
CA CYS A 58 20.82 -8.76 -5.68
C CYS A 58 21.52 -7.64 -4.88
N TYR A 59 22.85 -7.68 -4.73
CA TYR A 59 23.61 -6.62 -4.07
C TYR A 59 23.62 -5.31 -4.88
N GLU A 60 23.75 -5.37 -6.21
CA GLU A 60 23.70 -4.18 -7.06
C GLU A 60 22.31 -3.54 -7.07
N ALA A 61 21.23 -4.34 -7.16
CA ALA A 61 19.86 -3.84 -7.05
C ALA A 61 19.56 -3.18 -5.69
N LEU A 62 20.13 -3.71 -4.61
CA LEU A 62 20.03 -3.12 -3.26
C LEU A 62 20.70 -1.73 -3.19
N LEU A 63 21.87 -1.57 -3.82
CA LEU A 63 22.53 -0.27 -3.93
C LEU A 63 21.72 0.73 -4.78
N GLU A 64 21.19 0.28 -5.93
CA GLU A 64 20.34 1.12 -6.78
C GLU A 64 19.09 1.59 -6.03
N ASN A 65 18.38 0.68 -5.35
CA ASN A 65 17.22 1.01 -4.52
C ASN A 65 17.54 2.03 -3.42
N LYS A 66 18.72 1.93 -2.77
CA LYS A 66 19.17 2.92 -1.78
C LYS A 66 19.35 4.31 -2.40
N ASP A 67 19.84 4.41 -3.64
CA ASP A 67 19.93 5.69 -4.36
C ASP A 67 18.58 6.19 -4.87
N VAL A 68 17.62 5.30 -5.19
CA VAL A 68 16.22 5.69 -5.47
C VAL A 68 15.57 6.28 -4.22
N ILE A 69 15.72 5.65 -3.05
CA ILE A 69 15.21 6.15 -1.76
C ILE A 69 15.76 7.55 -1.45
N LYS A 70 17.08 7.78 -1.59
CA LYS A 70 17.68 9.12 -1.40
C LYS A 70 17.04 10.19 -2.29
N ARG A 71 16.82 9.89 -3.58
CA ARG A 71 16.17 10.82 -4.52
C ARG A 71 14.69 11.05 -4.20
N MET A 72 14.00 10.05 -3.63
CA MET A 72 12.63 10.24 -3.12
C MET A 72 12.59 11.11 -1.87
N GLN A 73 13.54 10.94 -0.95
CA GLN A 73 13.70 11.79 0.25
C GLN A 73 14.02 13.25 -0.14
N GLU A 74 14.94 13.48 -1.08
CA GLU A 74 15.22 14.80 -1.66
C GLU A 74 13.96 15.45 -2.25
N ARG A 75 13.13 14.67 -2.96
CA ARG A 75 11.85 15.17 -3.50
C ARG A 75 10.82 15.50 -2.41
N ILE A 76 10.77 14.75 -1.31
CA ILE A 76 9.94 15.11 -0.14
C ILE A 76 10.40 16.44 0.44
N GLU A 77 11.71 16.66 0.56
CA GLU A 77 12.28 17.92 1.07
C GLU A 77 11.97 19.12 0.15
N LEU A 78 12.03 18.95 -1.17
CA LEU A 78 11.60 19.99 -2.12
C LEU A 78 10.10 20.33 -1.98
N VAL A 79 9.24 19.34 -1.69
CA VAL A 79 7.82 19.59 -1.38
C VAL A 79 7.65 20.25 -0.01
N ARG A 80 8.48 19.92 0.99
CA ARG A 80 8.50 20.61 2.29
C ARG A 80 8.81 22.09 2.14
N ILE A 81 9.86 22.43 1.38
CA ILE A 81 10.25 23.81 1.08
C ILE A 81 9.10 24.55 0.37
N GLU A 82 8.47 23.93 -0.65
CA GLU A 82 7.33 24.54 -1.34
C GLU A 82 6.13 24.81 -0.41
N ILE A 83 5.77 23.88 0.49
CA ILE A 83 4.64 24.06 1.40
C ILE A 83 4.96 25.10 2.50
N VAL A 84 6.12 24.95 3.17
CA VAL A 84 6.46 25.71 4.39
C VAL A 84 7.06 27.07 4.06
N GLU A 85 8.06 27.11 3.18
CA GLU A 85 8.88 28.31 2.96
C GLU A 85 8.28 29.20 1.86
N ASN A 86 7.79 28.62 0.76
CA ASN A 86 7.20 29.39 -0.33
C ASN A 86 5.72 29.76 -0.09
N ARG A 87 4.97 28.93 0.65
CA ARG A 87 3.52 29.12 0.85
C ARG A 87 3.08 29.31 2.31
N GLY A 88 3.99 29.22 3.28
CA GLY A 88 3.72 29.54 4.68
C GLY A 88 2.75 28.59 5.40
N MET A 89 2.59 27.35 4.92
CA MET A 89 1.65 26.37 5.49
C MET A 89 2.37 25.26 6.30
N PRO A 90 1.67 24.60 7.24
CA PRO A 90 2.18 23.41 7.91
C PRO A 90 2.52 22.30 6.91
N PHE A 91 3.64 21.60 7.12
CA PHE A 91 4.08 20.54 6.21
C PHE A 91 3.21 19.28 6.27
N GLU A 92 2.87 18.85 7.49
CA GLU A 92 1.84 17.83 7.66
C GLU A 92 0.46 18.50 7.52
N PRO A 93 -0.49 17.88 6.80
CA PRO A 93 -1.84 18.41 6.74
C PRO A 93 -2.44 18.39 8.16
N GLU A 94 -3.20 19.42 8.52
CA GLU A 94 -3.96 19.38 9.77
C GLU A 94 -4.96 18.22 9.69
N GLU A 95 -4.70 17.13 10.43
CA GLU A 95 -5.63 16.01 10.50
C GLU A 95 -6.96 16.53 11.07
N GLY A 96 -7.96 16.65 10.20
CA GLY A 96 -9.32 17.00 10.55
C GLY A 96 -9.89 15.97 11.51
N LYS A 97 -9.69 16.22 12.82
CA LYS A 97 -10.13 15.45 14.00
C LYS A 97 -10.74 14.11 13.63
N LYS A 98 -9.90 13.08 13.45
CA LYS A 98 -10.35 11.69 13.32
C LYS A 98 -11.27 11.38 14.50
N LEU A 99 -12.56 11.26 14.22
CA LEU A 99 -13.53 10.79 15.21
C LEU A 99 -13.05 9.41 15.65
N VAL A 100 -12.64 9.32 16.91
CA VAL A 100 -12.21 8.05 17.51
C VAL A 100 -13.46 7.19 17.63
N GLN A 101 -13.75 6.41 16.59
CA GLN A 101 -14.71 5.33 16.68
C GLN A 101 -14.06 4.23 17.52
N THR A 102 -14.15 4.39 18.84
CA THR A 102 -13.80 3.36 19.82
C THR A 102 -14.68 2.14 19.56
N GLY A 103 -14.18 1.22 18.74
CA GLY A 103 -14.79 -0.09 18.50
C GLY A 103 -14.72 -0.94 19.76
N ALA A 104 -15.54 -0.61 20.75
CA ALA A 104 -15.75 -1.45 21.91
C ALA A 104 -16.36 -2.78 21.42
N ASN A 105 -15.56 -3.84 21.43
CA ASN A 105 -16.01 -5.17 21.08
C ASN A 105 -16.83 -5.76 22.25
N GLY A 106 -18.03 -5.20 22.45
CA GLY A 106 -18.97 -5.56 23.50
C GLY A 106 -19.71 -6.84 23.13
N THR A 107 -19.27 -7.95 23.72
CA THR A 107 -19.96 -9.24 23.69
C THR A 107 -21.45 -9.07 24.02
N THR A 108 -22.32 -9.25 23.03
CA THR A 108 -23.78 -9.23 23.25
C THR A 108 -24.37 -10.52 22.71
N ALA A 109 -25.07 -11.26 23.59
CA ALA A 109 -25.54 -12.60 23.30
C ALA A 109 -26.71 -12.63 22.31
N SER A 110 -26.71 -13.63 21.43
CA SER A 110 -27.91 -14.08 20.72
C SER A 110 -28.48 -15.28 21.47
N ASN A 111 -29.53 -15.05 22.26
CA ASN A 111 -30.44 -16.11 22.68
C ASN A 111 -31.45 -16.35 21.54
N GLY A 112 -31.69 -17.61 21.19
CA GLY A 112 -32.56 -17.98 20.07
C GLY A 112 -34.02 -18.13 20.45
N GLU A 113 -34.85 -18.46 19.45
CA GLU A 113 -36.16 -19.08 19.67
C GLU A 113 -36.41 -20.12 18.56
N SER A 114 -36.65 -21.37 18.97
CA SER A 114 -36.95 -22.49 18.08
C SER A 114 -38.38 -22.44 17.56
N ARG A 115 -38.62 -22.84 16.30
CA ARG A 115 -39.90 -23.43 15.88
C ARG A 115 -39.69 -24.65 15.00
N GLU A 116 -40.01 -25.81 15.56
CA GLU A 116 -40.08 -27.11 14.88
C GLU A 116 -41.46 -27.34 14.21
N ASN A 117 -41.62 -28.52 13.59
CA ASN A 117 -42.74 -29.06 12.81
C ASN A 117 -42.96 -28.44 11.42
N GLY A 118 -42.95 -29.19 10.31
CA GLY A 118 -42.67 -30.62 10.10
C GLY A 118 -43.79 -31.34 9.35
N THR A 119 -43.46 -32.02 8.25
CA THR A 119 -44.33 -33.03 7.61
C THR A 119 -43.49 -33.98 6.73
N ALA A 120 -43.85 -35.26 6.69
CA ALA A 120 -43.05 -36.35 6.10
C ALA A 120 -43.62 -36.87 4.76
N GLY A 121 -42.82 -37.69 4.05
CA GLY A 121 -43.23 -38.40 2.82
C GLY A 121 -42.04 -38.72 1.91
N THR A 122 -41.18 -39.69 2.23
CA THR A 122 -41.34 -41.13 1.89
C THR A 122 -40.97 -41.48 0.44
N SER A 123 -39.77 -42.05 0.30
CA SER A 123 -39.35 -43.14 -0.60
C SER A 123 -39.77 -43.18 -2.08
N ARG A 124 -38.75 -43.34 -2.94
CA ARG A 124 -38.68 -44.43 -3.95
C ARG A 124 -37.22 -44.66 -4.37
N ASN A 125 -36.65 -45.79 -3.93
CA ASN A 125 -35.66 -46.47 -4.75
C ASN A 125 -36.37 -46.99 -6.01
N ARG A 126 -35.66 -47.00 -7.14
CA ARG A 126 -35.87 -48.01 -8.18
C ARG A 126 -34.53 -48.34 -8.81
N GLU A 127 -34.28 -49.64 -8.96
CA GLU A 127 -33.03 -50.20 -9.44
C GLU A 127 -32.91 -50.20 -10.99
N GLU A 128 -31.75 -50.66 -11.47
CA GLU A 128 -31.50 -51.21 -12.83
C GLU A 128 -31.51 -50.17 -13.99
N GLU A 129 -30.72 -50.27 -15.07
CA GLU A 129 -29.71 -51.25 -15.53
C GLU A 129 -28.83 -50.60 -16.64
N GLY A 130 -27.81 -51.30 -17.16
CA GLY A 130 -27.52 -51.26 -18.61
C GLY A 130 -26.60 -50.17 -19.19
N VAL A 131 -25.30 -50.47 -19.16
CA VAL A 131 -24.22 -50.14 -20.12
C VAL A 131 -24.68 -49.91 -21.59
N PHE A 132 -24.09 -48.97 -22.34
CA PHE A 132 -23.25 -49.27 -23.54
C PHE A 132 -22.52 -48.03 -24.13
N LEU A 133 -21.49 -48.37 -24.93
CA LEU A 133 -20.43 -47.55 -25.55
C LEU A 133 -20.92 -46.44 -26.50
#